data_AF-A0A923S6N6-F1
#
_entry.id   AF-A0A923S6N6-F1
#
_cell.length_a   1.000
_cell.length_b   1.000
_cell.length_c   1.000
_cell.angle_alpha   90.00
_cell.angle_beta   90.00
_cell.angle_gamma   90.00
#
_symmetry.space_group_name_H-M   'P 1'
#
loop_
_entity.id
_entity.type
_entity.pdbx_description
1 polymer ?
#
loop_
_entity_poly.entity_id
_entity_poly.type
_entity_poly.pdbx_seq_one_letter_code
_entity_poly.pdbx_strand_id
1 'polypeptide(L)' 'MKGEARTMETTMTREPIWKLWVDTQRRVVSFHEEAGSQLMEFRDREMFLRCIDGYTAQLYRYQ' A
#
# COMPACT_ATOMS: atom_id res chain seq x y z
N MET A 1 38.85 -15.85 22.96
CA MET A 1 37.47 -16.15 23.39
C MET A 1 36.90 -14.87 23.95
N LYS A 2 35.77 -14.29 23.57
CA LYS A 2 34.67 -14.54 22.63
C LYS A 2 34.24 -13.11 22.22
N GLY A 3 34.10 -12.79 20.94
CA GLY A 3 32.88 -13.11 20.20
C GLY A 3 32.00 -11.87 20.23
N GLU A 4 32.25 -10.96 19.29
CA GLU A 4 31.40 -9.82 18.98
C GLU A 4 29.95 -10.31 18.88
N ALA A 5 29.09 -9.76 19.72
CA ALA A 5 27.66 -9.98 19.64
C ALA A 5 27.19 -9.35 18.33
N ARG A 6 27.18 -10.16 17.26
CA ARG A 6 26.44 -9.87 16.04
C ARG A 6 24.99 -9.69 16.46
N THR A 7 24.54 -8.44 16.47
CA THR A 7 23.15 -8.08 16.60
C THR A 7 22.42 -8.78 15.46
N MET A 8 21.80 -9.91 15.76
CA MET A 8 20.87 -10.56 14.86
C MET A 8 19.62 -9.70 14.90
N GLU A 9 19.63 -8.64 14.09
CA GLU A 9 18.42 -7.98 13.66
C GLU A 9 17.63 -9.05 12.90
N THR A 10 16.76 -9.75 13.62
CA THR A 10 15.70 -10.55 13.01
C THR A 10 14.87 -9.57 12.21
N THR A 11 15.28 -9.35 10.97
CA THR A 11 14.44 -8.82 9.91
C THR A 11 13.34 -9.86 9.75
N MET A 12 12.33 -9.78 10.63
CA MET A 12 11.00 -10.23 10.29
C MET A 12 10.72 -9.55 8.96
N THR A 13 10.80 -10.31 7.87
CA THR A 13 10.28 -9.93 6.57
C THR A 13 8.81 -9.62 6.78
N ARG A 14 8.51 -8.39 7.21
CA ARG A 14 7.15 -7.86 7.27
C ARG A 14 6.68 -7.91 5.83
N GLU A 15 5.65 -8.71 5.60
CA GLU A 15 4.98 -8.76 4.31
C GLU A 15 4.67 -7.33 3.86
N PRO A 16 4.94 -6.98 2.59
CA PRO A 16 4.74 -5.62 2.11
C PRO A 16 3.27 -5.25 2.24
N ILE A 17 3.00 -4.14 2.93
CA ILE A 17 1.66 -3.55 3.00
C ILE A 17 1.53 -2.55 1.85
N TRP A 18 0.57 -2.78 0.98
CA TRP A 18 0.25 -1.91 -0.13
C TRP A 18 -0.84 -0.93 0.30
N LYS A 19 -0.71 0.34 -0.10
CA LYS A 19 -1.61 1.41 0.33
C LYS A 19 -2.18 2.16 -0.86
N LEU A 20 -3.45 2.56 -0.74
CA LEU A 20 -4.13 3.46 -1.68
C LEU A 20 -4.88 4.52 -0.89
N TRP A 21 -4.86 5.74 -1.39
CA TRP A 21 -5.71 6.81 -0.93
C TRP A 21 -6.75 7.07 -2.02
N VAL A 22 -8.03 6.91 -1.67
CA VAL A 22 -9.13 7.01 -2.61
C VAL A 22 -10.07 8.13 -2.22
N ASP A 23 -10.27 9.08 -3.12
CA ASP A 23 -11.31 10.10 -3.04
C ASP A 23 -12.41 9.75 -4.05
N THR A 24 -13.53 9.23 -3.55
CA THR A 24 -14.66 8.83 -4.38
C THR A 24 -15.48 10.01 -4.88
N GLN A 25 -15.41 11.18 -4.24
CA GLN A 25 -16.11 12.39 -4.67
C GLN A 25 -15.40 13.01 -5.88
N ARG A 26 -14.07 13.13 -5.81
CA ARG A 26 -13.22 13.64 -6.90
C ARG A 26 -12.84 12.56 -7.91
N ARG A 27 -13.17 11.29 -7.63
CA ARG A 27 -12.80 10.10 -8.42
C ARG A 27 -11.29 10.02 -8.66
N VAL A 28 -10.53 10.16 -7.58
CA VAL A 28 -9.07 10.14 -7.60
C VAL A 28 -8.57 8.95 -6.77
N VAL A 29 -7.54 8.28 -7.28
CA VAL A 29 -6.74 7.28 -6.57
C VAL A 29 -5.30 7.79 -6.50
N SER A 30 -4.69 7.72 -5.33
CA SER A 30 -3.30 8.12 -5.09
C SER A 30 -2.52 6.99 -4.40
N PHE A 31 -1.24 6.86 -4.76
CA PHE A 31 -0.30 5.97 -4.06
C PHE A 31 0.40 6.66 -2.88
N HIS A 32 0.13 7.94 -2.68
CA HIS A 32 0.60 8.77 -1.58
C HIS A 32 -0.57 9.33 -0.79
N GLU A 33 -0.31 9.80 0.43
CA GLU A 33 -1.32 10.45 1.24
C GLU A 33 -1.93 11.66 0.54
N GLU A 34 -3.25 11.66 0.38
CA GLU A 34 -4.02 12.72 -0.26
C GLU A 34 -5.10 13.21 0.71
N ALA A 35 -5.14 14.53 0.92
CA ALA A 35 -6.13 15.14 1.82
C ALA A 35 -7.55 14.86 1.34
N GLY A 36 -8.44 14.49 2.26
CA GLY A 36 -9.83 14.14 1.95
C GLY A 36 -10.02 12.75 1.33
N SER A 37 -8.95 11.97 1.16
CA SER A 37 -9.03 10.59 0.68
C SER A 37 -9.12 9.57 1.81
N GLN A 38 -9.78 8.45 1.53
CA GLN A 38 -9.81 7.29 2.40
C GLN A 38 -8.57 6.41 2.17
N LEU A 39 -7.86 6.07 3.25
CA LEU A 39 -6.78 5.08 3.21
C LEU A 39 -7.34 3.66 3.13
N MET A 40 -6.82 2.88 2.19
CA MET A 40 -7.03 1.44 2.06
C MET A 40 -5.68 0.72 2.12
N GLU A 41 -5.61 -0.35 2.90
CA GLU A 41 -4.41 -1.16 3.08
C GLU A 41 -4.65 -2.60 2.63
N PHE A 42 -3.67 -3.17 1.93
CA PHE A 42 -3.74 -4.52 1.38
C PHE A 42 -2.48 -5.29 1.77
N ARG A 43 -2.68 -6.51 2.28
CA ARG A 43 -1.60 -7.49 2.52
C ARG A 43 -1.49 -8.51 1.39
N ASP A 44 -2.57 -8.68 0.63
CA ASP A 44 -2.63 -9.52 -0.55
C ASP A 44 -2.43 -8.66 -1.81
N ARG A 45 -1.42 -9.01 -2.61
CA ARG A 45 -1.07 -8.29 -3.83
C ARG A 45 -2.13 -8.44 -4.93
N GLU A 46 -2.77 -9.59 -5.04
CA GLU A 46 -3.82 -9.83 -6.04
C GLU A 46 -5.06 -8.99 -5.73
N MET A 47 -5.47 -8.90 -4.46
CA MET A 47 -6.56 -8.01 -4.05
C MET A 47 -6.24 -6.54 -4.35
N PHE A 48 -5.01 -6.11 -4.08
CA PHE A 48 -4.56 -4.76 -4.41
C PHE A 48 -4.68 -4.46 -5.92
N LEU A 49 -4.22 -5.37 -6.78
CA LEU A 49 -4.28 -5.20 -8.23
C LEU A 49 -5.73 -5.19 -8.74
N ARG A 50 -6.58 -6.11 -8.28
CA ARG A 50 -8.01 -6.11 -8.64
C ARG A 50 -8.71 -4.82 -8.23
N CYS A 51 -8.32 -4.23 -7.11
CA CYS A 51 -8.84 -2.95 -6.65
C CYS A 51 -8.46 -1.81 -7.60
N ILE A 52 -7.19 -1.75 -8.03
CA ILE A 52 -6.72 -0.80 -9.04
C ILE A 52 -7.47 -0.98 -10.36
N ASP A 53 -7.59 -2.22 -10.85
CA ASP A 53 -8.31 -2.50 -12.09
C ASP A 53 -9.77 -2.05 -12.00
N GLY A 54 -10.42 -2.25 -10.85
CA GLY A 54 -11.78 -1.77 -10.59
C GLY A 54 -11.91 -0.25 -10.66
N TYR A 55 -10.95 0.50 -10.13
CA TYR A 55 -10.93 1.97 -10.24
C TYR A 55 -10.60 2.45 -11.65
N THR A 56 -9.72 1.76 -12.37
CA THR A 56 -9.42 2.04 -13.78
C THR A 56 -10.65 1.82 -14.66
N ALA A 57 -11.38 0.70 -14.48
CA ALA A 57 -12.61 0.41 -15.21
C ALA A 57 -13.71 1.44 -14.91
N GLN A 58 -13.73 1.98 -13.69
CA GLN A 58 -14.59 3.08 -13.29
C GLN A 58 -14.04 4.46 -13.68
N LEU A 59 -12.99 4.56 -14.50
CA LEU A 59 -12.42 5.82 -14.98
C LEU A 59 -12.03 6.80 -13.86
N TYR A 60 -11.53 6.29 -12.74
CA TYR A 60 -10.89 7.13 -11.73
C TYR A 60 -9.54 7.63 -12.26
N ARG A 61 -9.15 8.83 -11.85
CA ARG A 61 -7.85 9.42 -12.19
C ARG A 61 -6.79 9.02 -11.16
N TYR A 62 -5.58 8.72 -11.62
CA TYR A 62 -4.45 8.44 -10.75
C TYR A 62 -3.60 9.70 -10.53
N GLN A 63 -3.17 9.94 -9.29
CA GLN A 63 -2.27 11.03 -8.90
C GLN A 63 -1.08 10.51 -8.08
#